data_AF-A0A2M4DNZ4-F1
#
_entry.id   AF-A0A2M4DNZ4-F1
#
_cell.length_a   1.000
_cell.length_b   1.000
_cell.length_c   1.000
_cell.angle_alpha   90.00
_cell.angle_beta   90.00
_cell.angle_gamma   90.00
#
_symmetry.space_group_name_H-M   'P 1'
#
loop_
_entity.id
_entity.type
_entity.pdbx_description
1 polymer ?
#
loop_
_entity_poly.entity_id
_entity_poly.type
_entity_poly.pdbx_seq_one_letter_code
_entity_poly.pdbx_strand_id
1 'polypeptide(L)'
;MELVSAFGPLIYAGCFAATLSSALASLVSAPKVFQALCKDKLYPKISWFGKGFGKNNEPVRGYILTFIISVAVILVGDLNMIAPLISNFFLAAYCLVNFSTFHASLAKPVGWRPTFKYYNMWLSLLGAIFCIAVMFLISWPTALVTFAAVLTLYLVVSYRKPDVNWGSTTQAQTYKNALMSVQQLNNVEEHVKNYRPQILVLCGHPSARPLLVNFAYLLTKKLSLLVCGHVTKTHVSQKYRNHLQKKAAEWCRRHKVKGFYSLIDDNDFETGARAIMQASGIGKLRPNVLLMGYKSDWDKCEASELEQYFNVVHKALDMYLSVAILRVSKGFDYSQVLGEDMVKFISEYPRSTLVANDSTNDLIGHNKVSSLHGSCDSLSRNVSQGQFGVR
;
A
#
# COMPACT_ATOMS: atom_id res chain seq x y z
N MET A 1 -44.81 30.02 21.61
CA MET A 1 -44.93 28.71 20.95
C MET A 1 -46.32 28.07 21.09
N GLU A 2 -47.20 28.51 21.99
CA GLU A 2 -48.53 27.92 22.15
C GLU A 2 -49.55 28.30 21.06
N LEU A 3 -49.29 29.36 20.28
CA LEU A 3 -50.20 29.87 19.24
C LEU A 3 -50.30 28.99 17.97
N VAL A 4 -49.51 27.91 17.85
CA VAL A 4 -49.45 27.06 16.64
C VAL A 4 -50.04 25.66 16.87
N SER A 5 -50.34 25.26 18.11
CA SER A 5 -50.93 23.95 18.42
C SER A 5 -52.39 24.04 18.84
N ALA A 6 -53.19 23.07 18.40
CA ALA A 6 -54.55 22.87 18.91
C ALA A 6 -54.59 22.52 20.42
N PHE A 7 -53.51 21.99 20.99
CA PHE A 7 -53.38 21.69 22.42
C PHE A 7 -51.95 21.94 22.94
N GLY A 8 -51.77 22.99 23.73
CA GLY A 8 -50.47 23.43 24.25
C GLY A 8 -49.65 22.36 24.99
N PRO A 9 -50.25 21.55 25.90
CA PRO A 9 -49.53 20.49 26.60
C PRO A 9 -48.94 19.40 25.70
N LEU A 10 -49.50 19.20 24.50
CA LEU A 10 -48.98 18.24 23.54
C LEU A 10 -47.63 18.67 22.97
N ILE A 11 -47.39 19.99 22.85
CA ILE A 11 -46.06 20.51 22.44
C ILE A 11 -45.00 20.09 23.45
N TYR A 12 -45.24 20.30 24.75
CA TYR A 12 -44.27 19.94 25.78
C TYR A 12 -44.00 18.43 25.81
N ALA A 13 -45.04 17.60 25.72
CA ALA A 13 -44.89 16.15 25.62
C ALA A 13 -44.08 15.72 24.38
N GLY A 14 -44.34 16.35 23.24
CA GLY A 14 -43.58 16.15 22.00
C GLY A 14 -42.12 16.57 22.12
N CYS A 15 -41.84 17.72 22.74
CA CYS A 15 -40.48 18.19 23.00
C CYS A 15 -39.71 17.20 23.88
N PHE A 16 -40.29 16.74 25.00
CA PHE A 16 -39.65 15.73 25.87
C PHE A 16 -39.35 14.44 25.12
N ALA A 17 -40.31 13.93 24.34
CA ALA A 17 -40.13 12.73 23.55
C ALA A 17 -39.01 12.89 22.51
N ALA A 18 -38.99 14.02 21.78
CA ALA A 18 -37.99 14.31 20.75
C ALA A 18 -36.58 14.48 21.33
N THR A 19 -36.44 15.18 22.47
CA THR A 19 -35.15 15.39 23.12
C THR A 19 -34.60 14.11 23.73
N LEU A 20 -35.43 13.30 24.41
CA LEU A 20 -35.01 12.03 24.98
C LEU A 20 -34.61 11.02 23.90
N SER A 21 -35.38 10.94 22.81
CA SER A 21 -35.07 10.06 21.69
C SER A 21 -33.73 10.41 21.03
N SER A 22 -33.51 11.70 20.73
CA SER A 22 -32.27 12.18 20.12
C SER A 22 -31.05 12.00 21.02
N ALA A 23 -31.22 12.21 22.33
CA ALA A 23 -30.17 12.00 23.33
C ALA A 23 -29.78 10.51 23.43
N LEU A 24 -30.77 9.61 23.46
CA LEU A 24 -30.51 8.16 23.53
C LEU A 24 -29.80 7.66 22.27
N ALA A 25 -30.22 8.11 21.08
CA ALA A 25 -29.55 7.79 19.82
C ALA A 25 -28.08 8.24 19.80
N SER A 26 -27.80 9.43 20.33
CA SER A 26 -26.43 9.97 20.43
C SER A 26 -25.58 9.22 21.46
N LEU A 27 -26.18 8.82 22.59
CA LEU A 27 -25.52 8.05 23.65
C LEU A 27 -25.08 6.66 23.17
N VAL A 28 -25.85 6.04 22.26
CA VAL A 28 -25.52 4.71 21.70
C VAL A 28 -24.57 4.79 20.50
N SER A 29 -24.72 5.81 19.65
CA SER A 29 -23.92 5.91 18.41
C SER A 29 -22.47 6.36 18.66
N ALA A 30 -22.24 7.35 19.52
CA ALA A 30 -20.89 7.90 19.73
C ALA A 30 -19.87 6.87 20.27
N PRO A 31 -20.18 6.06 21.29
CA PRO A 31 -19.27 5.01 21.76
C PRO A 31 -18.96 3.95 20.69
N LYS A 32 -19.91 3.61 19.83
CA LYS A 32 -19.72 2.60 18.76
C LYS A 32 -18.80 3.11 17.66
N VAL A 33 -18.96 4.36 17.24
CA VAL A 33 -18.03 5.02 16.29
C VAL A 33 -16.63 5.11 16.91
N PHE A 34 -16.53 5.51 18.17
CA PHE A 34 -15.25 5.61 18.86
C PHE A 34 -14.58 4.24 19.05
N GLN A 35 -15.35 3.18 19.31
CA GLN A 35 -14.85 1.81 19.41
C GLN A 35 -14.25 1.32 18.10
N ALA A 36 -14.92 1.58 16.97
CA ALA A 36 -14.41 1.25 15.63
C ALA A 36 -13.07 1.96 15.38
N LEU A 37 -13.00 3.27 15.64
CA LEU A 37 -11.77 4.04 15.53
C LEU A 37 -10.62 3.48 16.38
N CYS A 38 -10.91 3.04 17.61
CA CYS A 38 -9.91 2.49 18.52
C CYS A 38 -9.38 1.13 18.05
N LYS A 39 -10.19 0.34 17.32
CA LYS A 39 -9.76 -0.94 16.73
C LYS A 39 -8.80 -0.74 15.56
N ASP A 40 -8.94 0.36 14.83
CA ASP A 40 -8.05 0.71 13.71
C ASP A 40 -6.66 1.18 14.16
N LYS A 41 -6.45 1.36 15.49
CA LYS A 41 -5.16 1.74 16.11
C LYS A 41 -4.48 2.96 15.47
N LEU A 42 -5.28 3.89 14.93
CA LEU A 42 -4.79 5.09 14.26
C LEU A 42 -4.10 6.05 15.23
N TYR A 43 -4.67 6.23 16.43
CA TYR A 43 -4.09 7.05 17.48
C TYR A 43 -3.47 6.19 18.58
N PRO A 44 -2.31 6.58 19.14
CA PRO A 44 -1.70 5.87 20.25
C PRO A 44 -2.56 6.00 21.52
N LYS A 45 -2.48 5.02 22.42
CA LYS A 45 -3.12 5.00 23.75
C LYS A 45 -4.66 4.95 23.79
N ILE A 46 -5.38 5.25 22.71
CA ILE A 46 -6.85 5.13 22.69
C ILE A 46 -7.35 3.69 22.48
N SER A 47 -6.49 2.76 22.07
CA SER A 47 -6.86 1.35 21.82
C SER A 47 -7.48 0.65 23.04
N TRP A 48 -7.22 1.16 24.25
CA TRP A 48 -7.83 0.70 25.48
C TRP A 48 -9.37 0.83 25.49
N PHE A 49 -9.92 1.84 24.82
CA PHE A 49 -11.37 2.05 24.68
C PHE A 49 -12.03 1.14 23.63
N GLY A 50 -11.23 0.47 22.78
CA GLY A 50 -11.73 -0.45 21.75
C GLY A 50 -12.20 -1.81 22.26
N LYS A 51 -11.94 -2.15 23.54
CA LYS A 51 -12.33 -3.44 24.13
C LYS A 51 -13.86 -3.49 24.31
N GLY A 52 -14.51 -4.37 23.56
CA GLY A 52 -15.93 -4.70 23.73
C GLY A 52 -16.16 -5.66 24.89
N PHE A 53 -17.32 -5.55 25.54
CA PHE A 53 -17.76 -6.42 26.62
C PHE A 53 -19.09 -7.10 26.29
N GLY A 54 -19.29 -8.32 26.77
CA GLY A 54 -20.51 -9.11 26.58
C GLY A 54 -20.67 -9.70 25.17
N LYS A 55 -21.81 -10.36 24.93
CA LYS A 55 -22.12 -11.06 23.68
C LYS A 55 -22.20 -10.12 22.47
N ASN A 56 -22.58 -8.86 22.69
CA ASN A 56 -22.80 -7.86 21.63
C ASN A 56 -21.60 -6.92 21.40
N ASN A 57 -20.44 -7.20 22.01
CA ASN A 57 -19.23 -6.36 21.91
C ASN A 57 -19.45 -4.88 22.27
N GLU A 58 -20.24 -4.61 23.31
CA GLU A 58 -20.61 -3.24 23.67
C GLU A 58 -19.41 -2.48 24.31
N PRO A 59 -19.12 -1.23 23.89
CA PRO A 59 -17.99 -0.45 24.37
C PRO A 59 -18.28 0.23 25.71
N VAL A 60 -18.34 -0.54 26.82
CA VAL A 60 -18.62 -0.02 28.18
C VAL A 60 -17.74 1.18 28.55
N ARG A 61 -16.45 1.12 28.22
CA ARG A 61 -15.50 2.22 28.47
C ARG A 61 -15.82 3.47 27.65
N GLY A 62 -16.31 3.30 26.42
CA GLY A 62 -16.76 4.39 25.56
C GLY A 62 -18.05 5.04 26.08
N TYR A 63 -18.98 4.25 26.63
CA TYR A 63 -20.17 4.77 27.31
C TYR A 63 -19.79 5.62 28.53
N ILE A 64 -18.86 5.16 29.37
CA ILE A 64 -18.37 5.92 30.53
C ILE A 64 -17.73 7.24 30.08
N LEU A 65 -16.89 7.23 29.05
CA LEU A 65 -16.28 8.45 28.52
C LEU A 65 -17.34 9.43 28.00
N THR A 66 -18.30 8.94 27.23
CA THR A 66 -19.40 9.74 26.68
C THR A 66 -20.26 10.33 27.81
N PHE A 67 -20.51 9.57 28.87
CA PHE A 67 -21.23 10.03 30.05
C PHE A 67 -20.49 11.17 30.75
N ILE A 68 -19.18 11.01 31.01
CA ILE A 68 -18.36 12.06 31.65
C ILE A 68 -18.35 13.34 30.82
N ILE A 69 -18.15 13.23 29.50
CA ILE A 69 -18.16 14.39 28.59
C ILE A 69 -19.54 15.06 28.59
N SER A 70 -20.62 14.28 28.53
CA SER A 70 -21.98 14.80 28.52
C SER A 70 -22.31 15.53 29.82
N VAL A 71 -21.96 14.97 30.98
CA VAL A 71 -22.14 15.62 32.28
C VAL A 71 -21.34 16.91 32.36
N ALA A 72 -20.09 16.93 31.89
CA ALA A 72 -19.28 18.15 31.88
C ALA A 72 -19.91 19.27 31.04
N VAL A 73 -20.51 18.94 29.90
CA VAL A 73 -21.24 19.90 29.05
C VAL A 73 -22.55 20.35 29.71
N ILE A 74 -23.29 19.45 30.37
CA ILE A 74 -24.53 19.79 31.08
C ILE A 74 -24.26 20.77 32.24
N LEU A 75 -23.15 20.60 32.96
CA LEU A 75 -22.77 21.46 34.10
C LEU A 75 -22.54 22.93 33.72
N VAL A 76 -22.27 23.23 32.45
CA VAL A 76 -22.13 24.61 31.95
C VAL A 76 -23.46 25.38 32.06
N GLY A 77 -24.61 24.70 31.97
CA GLY A 77 -25.93 25.29 32.23
C GLY A 77 -26.46 26.28 31.20
N ASP A 78 -25.70 26.61 30.15
CA ASP A 78 -26.12 27.54 29.09
C ASP A 78 -26.11 26.89 27.70
N LEU A 79 -27.31 26.64 27.17
CA LEU A 79 -27.51 26.06 25.85
C LEU A 79 -26.98 26.96 24.72
N ASN A 80 -27.09 28.28 24.87
CA ASN A 80 -26.71 29.24 23.83
C ASN A 80 -25.20 29.30 23.64
N MET A 81 -24.42 28.99 24.68
CA MET A 81 -22.97 28.89 24.59
C MET A 81 -22.52 27.56 23.94
N ILE A 82 -23.27 26.48 24.18
CA ILE A 82 -22.93 25.13 23.70
C ILE A 82 -23.33 24.94 22.23
N ALA A 83 -24.45 25.53 21.80
CA ALA A 83 -25.01 25.32 20.46
C ALA A 83 -24.03 25.66 19.31
N PRO A 84 -23.31 26.81 19.31
CA PRO A 84 -22.32 27.11 18.28
C PRO A 84 -21.17 26.10 18.20
N LEU A 85 -20.71 25.59 19.35
CA LEU A 85 -19.62 24.61 19.43
C LEU A 85 -20.03 23.28 18.80
N ILE A 86 -21.20 22.75 19.17
CA ILE A 86 -21.72 21.49 18.62
C ILE A 86 -21.98 21.62 17.12
N SER A 87 -22.63 22.71 16.69
CA SER A 87 -22.88 22.97 15.27
C SER A 87 -21.60 23.00 14.44
N ASN A 88 -20.53 23.59 14.95
CA ASN A 88 -19.24 23.61 14.26
C ASN A 88 -18.58 22.22 14.15
N PHE A 89 -18.70 21.35 15.15
CA PHE A 89 -18.22 19.97 15.02
C PHE A 89 -19.01 19.15 14.00
N PHE A 90 -20.34 19.30 13.94
CA PHE A 90 -21.16 18.64 12.92
C PHE A 90 -20.86 19.17 11.51
N LEU A 91 -20.74 20.49 11.35
CA LEU A 91 -20.37 21.11 10.06
C LEU A 91 -18.97 20.68 9.62
N ALA A 92 -18.02 20.54 10.54
CA ALA A 92 -16.69 20.01 10.23
C ALA A 92 -16.77 18.56 9.73
N ALA A 93 -17.57 17.71 10.37
CA ALA A 93 -17.78 16.34 9.91
C ALA A 93 -18.41 16.30 8.50
N TYR A 94 -19.45 17.12 8.23
CA TYR A 94 -20.05 17.22 6.91
C TYR A 94 -19.08 17.77 5.86
N CYS A 95 -18.27 18.76 6.21
CA CYS A 95 -17.21 19.28 5.36
C CYS A 95 -16.21 18.18 4.99
N LEU A 96 -15.73 17.41 5.97
CA LEU A 96 -14.76 16.33 5.75
C LEU A 96 -15.33 15.21 4.88
N VAL A 97 -16.59 14.84 5.07
CA VAL A 97 -17.27 13.83 4.22
C VAL A 97 -17.37 14.35 2.78
N ASN A 98 -17.89 15.57 2.60
CA ASN A 98 -18.03 16.20 1.28
C ASN A 98 -16.67 16.33 0.57
N PHE A 99 -15.64 16.83 1.25
CA PHE A 99 -14.30 16.95 0.71
C PHE A 99 -13.67 15.59 0.38
N SER A 100 -13.85 14.58 1.24
CA SER A 100 -13.32 13.22 1.00
C SER A 100 -13.92 12.59 -0.25
N THR A 101 -15.23 12.73 -0.47
CA THR A 101 -15.89 12.22 -1.67
C THR A 101 -15.47 12.96 -2.94
N PHE A 102 -15.28 14.28 -2.86
CA PHE A 102 -14.71 15.08 -3.96
C PHE A 102 -13.28 14.62 -4.30
N HIS A 103 -12.40 14.53 -3.30
CA HIS A 103 -11.00 14.14 -3.49
C HIS A 103 -10.86 12.71 -4.03
N ALA A 104 -11.68 11.77 -3.55
CA ALA A 104 -11.72 10.41 -4.08
C ALA A 104 -12.14 10.38 -5.56
N SER A 105 -13.18 11.12 -5.93
CA SER A 105 -13.62 11.26 -7.33
C SER A 105 -12.58 11.92 -8.24
N LEU A 106 -11.81 12.87 -7.72
CA LEU A 106 -10.73 13.53 -8.46
C LEU A 106 -9.56 12.57 -8.70
N ALA A 107 -9.15 11.82 -7.68
CA ALA A 107 -8.07 10.84 -7.77
C ALA A 107 -8.43 9.64 -8.67
N LYS A 108 -9.72 9.27 -8.71
CA LYS A 108 -10.25 8.10 -9.46
C LYS A 108 -9.52 6.78 -9.09
N PRO A 109 -9.44 6.39 -7.80
CA PRO A 109 -8.94 5.08 -7.42
C PRO A 109 -9.90 3.99 -7.90
N VAL A 110 -9.38 2.78 -8.20
CA VAL A 110 -10.16 1.69 -8.82
C VAL A 110 -11.40 1.29 -8.02
N GLY A 111 -11.33 1.37 -6.68
CA GLY A 111 -12.41 1.04 -5.76
C GLY A 111 -13.49 2.12 -5.60
N TRP A 112 -13.28 3.34 -6.11
CA TRP A 112 -14.26 4.42 -6.00
C TRP A 112 -15.12 4.48 -7.26
N ARG A 113 -16.35 3.95 -7.16
CA ARG A 113 -17.33 3.87 -8.26
C ARG A 113 -18.73 4.23 -7.76
N PRO A 114 -19.00 5.51 -7.43
CA PRO A 114 -20.33 5.92 -6.98
C PRO A 114 -21.35 5.66 -8.10
N THR A 115 -22.31 4.78 -7.85
CA THR A 115 -23.37 4.40 -8.81
C THR A 115 -24.62 5.27 -8.70
N PHE A 116 -24.68 6.15 -7.70
CA PHE A 116 -25.85 6.97 -7.44
C PHE A 116 -26.05 8.03 -8.54
N LYS A 117 -27.26 8.07 -9.12
CA LYS A 117 -27.60 8.88 -10.31
C LYS A 117 -27.36 10.38 -10.14
N TYR A 118 -27.63 10.94 -8.95
CA TYR A 118 -27.51 12.37 -8.68
C TYR A 118 -26.19 12.76 -8.00
N TYR A 119 -25.23 11.83 -7.92
CA TYR A 119 -23.91 12.14 -7.39
C TYR A 119 -23.11 12.98 -8.39
N ASN A 120 -22.59 14.12 -7.94
CA ASN A 120 -21.66 14.95 -8.71
C ASN A 120 -20.51 15.41 -7.81
N MET A 121 -19.26 15.25 -8.27
CA MET A 121 -18.08 15.64 -7.48
C MET A 121 -18.05 17.14 -7.16
N TRP A 122 -18.50 17.98 -8.09
CA TRP A 122 -18.51 19.44 -7.91
C TRP A 122 -19.56 19.87 -6.89
N LEU A 123 -20.68 19.14 -6.81
CA LEU A 123 -21.68 19.36 -5.77
C LEU A 123 -21.12 19.03 -4.38
N SER A 124 -20.34 17.93 -4.26
CA SER A 124 -19.61 17.62 -3.02
C SER A 124 -18.61 18.73 -2.67
N LEU A 125 -17.85 19.27 -3.63
CA LEU A 125 -16.94 20.39 -3.37
C LEU A 125 -17.69 21.64 -2.89
N LEU A 126 -18.78 21.98 -3.58
CA LEU A 126 -19.63 23.13 -3.21
C LEU A 126 -20.22 22.95 -1.81
N GLY A 127 -20.67 21.75 -1.45
CA GLY A 127 -21.14 21.41 -0.11
C GLY A 127 -20.05 21.60 0.96
N ALA A 128 -18.81 21.18 0.68
CA ALA A 128 -17.69 21.40 1.60
C ALA A 128 -17.39 22.90 1.81
N ILE A 129 -17.35 23.69 0.72
CA ILE A 129 -17.14 25.14 0.78
C ILE A 129 -18.28 25.81 1.56
N PHE A 130 -19.53 25.39 1.34
CA PHE A 130 -20.68 25.92 2.05
C PHE A 130 -20.63 25.59 3.55
N CYS A 131 -20.23 24.38 3.93
CA CYS A 131 -20.01 24.03 5.33
C CYS A 131 -18.97 24.94 5.99
N ILE A 132 -17.84 25.19 5.34
CA ILE A 132 -16.79 26.09 5.85
C ILE A 132 -17.33 27.52 5.99
N ALA A 133 -18.04 28.02 4.97
CA ALA A 133 -18.62 29.37 5.01
C ALA A 133 -19.59 29.52 6.19
N VAL A 134 -20.50 28.56 6.39
CA VAL A 134 -21.46 28.58 7.51
C VAL A 134 -20.75 28.49 8.86
N MET A 135 -19.68 27.70 9.00
CA MET A 135 -18.90 27.63 10.25
C MET A 135 -18.36 29.01 10.66
N PHE A 136 -17.78 29.75 9.70
CA PHE A 136 -17.27 31.10 9.96
C PHE A 136 -18.38 32.12 10.23
N LEU A 137 -19.57 31.96 9.62
CA LEU A 137 -20.73 32.81 9.87
C LEU A 137 -21.33 32.62 11.26
N ILE A 138 -21.36 31.38 11.78
CA ILE A 138 -21.89 31.09 13.12
C ILE A 138 -21.00 31.73 14.20
N SER A 139 -19.70 31.43 14.17
CA SER A 139 -18.75 31.90 15.17
C SER A 139 -17.32 31.64 14.72
N TRP A 140 -16.63 32.69 14.28
CA TRP A 140 -15.25 32.59 13.80
C TRP A 140 -14.25 32.06 14.86
N PRO A 141 -14.34 32.36 16.18
CA PRO A 141 -13.38 31.84 17.15
C PRO A 141 -13.53 30.32 17.33
N THR A 142 -14.77 29.83 17.46
CA THR A 142 -15.02 28.39 17.61
C THR A 142 -14.72 27.63 16.33
N ALA A 143 -14.96 28.23 15.16
CA ALA A 143 -14.57 27.65 13.86
C ALA A 143 -13.04 27.46 13.75
N LEU A 144 -12.24 28.44 14.17
CA LEU A 144 -10.78 28.31 14.21
C LEU A 144 -10.31 27.21 15.16
N VAL A 145 -10.93 27.10 16.35
CA VAL A 145 -10.63 26.03 17.31
C VAL A 145 -10.94 24.66 16.71
N THR A 146 -12.10 24.49 16.07
CA THR A 146 -12.48 23.24 15.41
C THR A 146 -11.51 22.90 14.27
N PHE A 147 -11.14 23.88 13.44
CA PHE A 147 -10.20 23.66 12.34
C PHE A 147 -8.81 23.28 12.85
N ALA A 148 -8.32 23.94 13.90
CA ALA A 148 -7.05 23.61 14.55
C ALA A 148 -7.07 22.19 15.13
N ALA A 149 -8.17 21.77 15.75
CA ALA A 149 -8.34 20.41 16.26
C ALA A 149 -8.32 19.36 15.14
N VAL A 150 -9.08 19.58 14.06
CA VAL A 150 -9.11 18.68 12.89
C VAL A 150 -7.73 18.59 12.22
N LEU A 151 -7.06 19.74 12.03
CA LEU A 151 -5.72 19.79 11.45
C LEU A 151 -4.71 19.05 12.32
N THR A 152 -4.76 19.23 13.64
CA THR A 152 -3.89 18.53 14.59
C THR A 152 -4.08 17.01 14.48
N LEU A 153 -5.33 16.54 14.49
CA LEU A 153 -5.65 15.12 14.32
C LEU A 153 -5.14 14.57 12.97
N TYR A 154 -5.34 15.32 11.90
CA TYR A 154 -4.84 14.96 10.56
C TYR A 154 -3.31 14.86 10.53
N LEU A 155 -2.59 15.84 11.10
CA LEU A 155 -1.13 15.86 11.15
C LEU A 155 -0.57 14.71 11.99
N VAL A 156 -1.22 14.38 13.11
CA VAL A 156 -0.83 13.22 13.94
C VAL A 156 -0.89 11.93 13.14
N VAL A 157 -1.96 11.70 12.38
CA VAL A 157 -2.10 10.50 11.54
C VAL A 157 -1.08 10.52 10.39
N SER A 158 -0.90 11.68 9.74
CA SER A 158 0.02 11.86 8.62
C SER A 158 1.49 11.62 9.00
N TYR A 159 1.91 12.08 10.18
CA TYR A 159 3.27 11.87 10.68
C TYR A 159 3.53 10.42 11.10
N ARG A 160 2.53 9.79 11.74
CA ARG A 160 2.67 8.43 12.28
C ARG A 160 2.73 7.36 11.20
N LYS A 161 2.11 7.59 10.03
CA LYS A 161 2.00 6.63 8.91
C LYS A 161 1.75 5.20 9.41
N PRO A 162 0.65 4.96 10.16
CA PRO A 162 0.37 3.62 10.67
C PRO A 162 0.25 2.63 9.51
N ASP A 163 0.79 1.41 9.68
CA ASP A 163 0.70 0.34 8.69
C ASP A 163 -0.70 -0.26 8.69
N VAL A 164 -1.65 0.47 8.08
CA VAL A 164 -3.05 0.08 7.98
C VAL A 164 -3.43 -0.21 6.52
N ASN A 165 -4.09 -1.34 6.31
CA ASN A 165 -4.29 -1.93 4.98
C ASN A 165 -5.53 -1.42 4.21
N TRP A 166 -6.18 -0.33 4.64
CA TRP A 166 -7.41 0.14 3.99
C TRP A 166 -7.21 0.85 2.63
N GLY A 167 -5.99 0.85 2.11
CA GLY A 167 -5.66 1.44 0.80
C GLY A 167 -5.73 2.97 0.83
N SER A 168 -4.68 3.64 0.37
CA SER A 168 -4.69 5.11 0.32
C SER A 168 -5.04 5.63 -1.07
N THR A 169 -5.89 6.65 -1.15
CA THR A 169 -6.12 7.41 -2.39
C THR A 169 -4.82 7.98 -2.95
N THR A 170 -3.86 8.34 -2.09
CA THR A 170 -2.54 8.82 -2.51
C THR A 170 -1.68 7.73 -3.15
N GLN A 171 -1.77 6.49 -2.66
CA GLN A 171 -1.08 5.34 -3.28
C GLN A 171 -1.68 5.02 -4.64
N ALA A 172 -3.02 5.01 -4.74
CA ALA A 172 -3.72 4.81 -6.00
C ALA A 172 -3.38 5.90 -7.03
N GLN A 173 -3.31 7.16 -6.60
CA GLN A 173 -2.89 8.28 -7.46
C GLN A 173 -1.45 8.11 -7.93
N THR A 174 -0.53 7.72 -7.04
CA THR A 174 0.88 7.50 -7.39
C THR A 174 1.03 6.41 -8.46
N TYR A 175 0.31 5.30 -8.30
CA TYR A 175 0.29 4.22 -9.29
C TYR A 175 -0.25 4.69 -10.65
N LYS A 176 -1.39 5.38 -10.65
CA LYS A 176 -1.99 5.92 -11.87
C LYS A 176 -1.07 6.90 -12.58
N ASN A 177 -0.44 7.81 -11.83
CA ASN A 177 0.52 8.77 -12.38
C ASN A 177 1.72 8.04 -13.00
N ALA A 178 2.25 7.02 -12.32
CA ALA A 178 3.34 6.21 -12.87
C ALA A 178 2.92 5.52 -14.18
N LEU A 179 1.78 4.83 -14.20
CA LEU A 179 1.28 4.13 -15.40
C LEU A 179 1.05 5.10 -16.57
N MET A 180 0.36 6.21 -16.33
CA MET A 180 0.12 7.24 -17.36
C MET A 180 1.42 7.81 -17.89
N SER A 181 2.41 8.06 -17.02
CA SER A 181 3.72 8.58 -17.44
C SER A 181 4.50 7.57 -18.31
N VAL A 182 4.46 6.27 -17.97
CA VAL A 182 5.09 5.22 -18.78
C VAL A 182 4.40 5.06 -20.13
N GLN A 183 3.07 5.13 -20.16
CA GLN A 183 2.32 5.06 -21.41
C GLN A 183 2.57 6.28 -22.30
N GLN A 184 2.63 7.48 -21.72
CA GLN A 184 3.00 8.70 -22.43
C GLN A 184 4.41 8.60 -23.03
N LEU A 185 5.35 7.99 -22.29
CA LEU A 185 6.72 7.78 -22.77
C LEU A 185 6.76 6.94 -24.05
N ASN A 186 5.87 5.97 -24.22
CA ASN A 186 5.82 5.16 -25.45
C ASN A 186 5.49 5.99 -26.69
N ASN A 187 4.73 7.09 -26.55
CA ASN A 187 4.34 7.96 -27.66
C ASN A 187 5.42 8.98 -28.04
N VAL A 188 6.48 9.15 -27.22
CA VAL A 188 7.56 10.12 -27.48
C VAL A 188 8.61 9.48 -28.37
N GLU A 189 8.96 10.10 -29.49
CA GLU A 189 10.01 9.60 -30.38
C GLU A 189 11.41 9.62 -29.74
N GLU A 190 12.24 8.65 -30.10
CA GLU A 190 13.61 8.56 -29.60
C GLU A 190 14.53 9.48 -30.40
N HIS A 191 15.25 10.38 -29.71
CA HIS A 191 16.26 11.23 -30.32
C HIS A 191 17.61 10.94 -29.66
N VAL A 192 18.67 10.85 -30.48
CA VAL A 192 20.06 10.60 -30.05
C VAL A 192 20.54 11.51 -28.91
N LYS A 193 20.16 12.79 -28.91
CA LYS A 193 20.53 13.76 -27.85
C LYS A 193 19.85 13.50 -26.50
N ASN A 194 18.74 12.76 -26.50
CA ASN A 194 17.99 12.40 -25.31
C ASN A 194 18.31 10.97 -24.82
N TYR A 195 19.39 10.37 -25.32
CA TYR A 195 19.82 9.06 -24.86
C TYR A 195 20.03 9.04 -23.35
N ARG A 196 19.46 8.02 -22.69
CA ARG A 196 19.63 7.78 -21.25
C ARG A 196 20.15 6.35 -21.05
N PRO A 197 21.26 6.15 -20.31
CA PRO A 197 21.75 4.82 -20.02
C PRO A 197 20.84 4.15 -18.98
N GLN A 198 20.06 3.17 -19.41
CA GLN A 198 19.20 2.33 -18.57
C GLN A 198 19.93 1.01 -18.32
N ILE A 199 20.45 0.84 -17.10
CA ILE A 199 21.43 -0.23 -16.81
C ILE A 199 20.75 -1.41 -16.12
N LEU A 200 20.93 -2.61 -16.69
CA LEU A 200 20.72 -3.89 -16.03
C LEU A 200 22.06 -4.40 -15.50
N VAL A 201 22.18 -4.51 -14.19
CA VAL A 201 23.39 -4.96 -13.51
C VAL A 201 23.23 -6.41 -13.08
N LEU A 202 24.07 -7.31 -13.60
CA LEU A 202 24.12 -8.70 -13.13
C LEU A 202 25.00 -8.81 -11.88
N CYS A 203 24.47 -8.32 -10.75
CA CYS A 203 25.17 -8.30 -9.46
C CYS A 203 24.78 -9.45 -8.52
N GLY A 204 23.74 -10.23 -8.85
CA GLY A 204 23.12 -11.11 -7.86
C GLY A 204 22.32 -10.29 -6.84
N HIS A 205 22.30 -10.74 -5.59
CA HIS A 205 21.75 -9.91 -4.52
C HIS A 205 22.58 -8.62 -4.35
N PRO A 206 21.97 -7.42 -4.25
CA PRO A 206 22.71 -6.14 -4.21
C PRO A 206 23.77 -6.04 -3.10
N SER A 207 23.58 -6.75 -1.98
CA SER A 207 24.57 -6.80 -0.91
C SER A 207 25.81 -7.62 -1.27
N ALA A 208 25.70 -8.63 -2.13
CA ALA A 208 26.83 -9.51 -2.46
C ALA A 208 27.91 -8.79 -3.26
N ARG A 209 27.51 -7.91 -4.18
CA ARG A 209 28.43 -7.15 -5.05
C ARG A 209 28.09 -5.65 -5.06
N PRO A 210 28.27 -4.94 -3.94
CA PRO A 210 27.85 -3.55 -3.79
C PRO A 210 28.62 -2.59 -4.70
N LEU A 211 29.88 -2.91 -5.02
CA LEU A 211 30.72 -2.09 -5.91
C LEU A 211 30.13 -1.97 -7.33
N LEU A 212 29.59 -3.07 -7.89
CA LEU A 212 28.94 -3.04 -9.21
C LEU A 212 27.71 -2.14 -9.20
N VAL A 213 26.88 -2.25 -8.15
CA VAL A 213 25.67 -1.44 -8.01
C VAL A 213 26.01 0.03 -7.84
N ASN A 214 27.02 0.35 -7.01
CA ASN A 214 27.47 1.72 -6.81
C ASN A 214 28.05 2.33 -8.09
N PHE A 215 28.86 1.57 -8.84
CA PHE A 215 29.39 2.02 -10.12
C PHE A 215 28.27 2.29 -11.14
N ALA A 216 27.30 1.38 -11.27
CA ALA A 216 26.13 1.59 -12.11
C ALA A 216 25.31 2.82 -11.67
N TYR A 217 25.20 3.04 -10.36
CA TYR A 217 24.49 4.19 -9.82
C TYR A 217 25.20 5.52 -10.11
N LEU A 218 26.54 5.54 -10.14
CA LEU A 218 27.31 6.69 -10.58
C LEU A 218 27.06 7.03 -12.05
N LEU A 219 26.94 6.00 -12.92
CA LEU A 219 26.64 6.19 -14.34
C LEU A 219 25.21 6.71 -14.58
N THR A 220 24.22 6.17 -13.87
CA THR A 220 22.80 6.57 -14.00
C THR A 220 22.48 7.92 -13.36
N LYS A 221 23.35 8.44 -12.48
CA LYS A 221 23.20 9.74 -11.77
C LYS A 221 21.82 9.96 -11.14
N LYS A 222 21.15 8.90 -10.69
CA LYS A 222 19.77 8.92 -10.13
C LYS A 222 18.65 9.32 -11.10
N LEU A 223 18.96 9.49 -12.38
CA LEU A 223 18.04 9.98 -13.41
C LEU A 223 17.54 8.86 -14.32
N SER A 224 18.34 7.81 -14.49
CA SER A 224 18.01 6.70 -15.37
C SER A 224 17.61 5.44 -14.60
N LEU A 225 16.98 4.51 -15.31
CA LEU A 225 16.60 3.21 -14.80
C LEU A 225 17.85 2.41 -14.40
N LEU A 226 17.81 1.85 -13.20
CA LEU A 226 18.79 0.89 -12.69
C LEU A 226 18.05 -0.36 -12.22
N VAL A 227 18.38 -1.51 -12.79
CA VAL A 227 17.82 -2.81 -12.40
C VAL A 227 18.94 -3.73 -11.93
N CYS A 228 18.84 -4.21 -10.70
CA CYS A 228 19.71 -5.25 -10.16
C CYS A 228 19.14 -6.62 -10.50
N GLY A 229 19.81 -7.32 -11.40
CA GLY A 229 19.48 -8.67 -11.82
C GLY A 229 20.13 -9.72 -10.93
N HIS A 230 19.32 -10.66 -10.45
CA HIS A 230 19.76 -11.82 -9.70
C HIS A 230 19.26 -13.08 -10.38
N VAL A 231 20.20 -13.95 -10.77
CA VAL A 231 19.91 -15.28 -11.33
C VAL A 231 20.36 -16.32 -10.31
N THR A 232 19.48 -17.25 -9.95
CA THR A 232 19.75 -18.32 -8.99
C THR A 232 19.41 -19.66 -9.62
N LYS A 233 20.31 -20.64 -9.54
CA LYS A 233 20.09 -21.99 -10.09
C LYS A 233 19.02 -22.79 -9.33
N THR A 234 18.81 -22.50 -8.05
CA THR A 234 17.83 -23.19 -7.21
C THR A 234 16.45 -22.55 -7.29
N HIS A 235 15.40 -23.37 -7.34
CA HIS A 235 14.01 -22.94 -7.20
C HIS A 235 13.75 -22.23 -5.85
N VAL A 236 13.02 -21.11 -5.88
CA VAL A 236 12.74 -20.28 -4.70
C VAL A 236 11.22 -20.18 -4.46
N SER A 237 10.77 -20.51 -3.25
CA SER A 237 9.36 -20.28 -2.85
C SER A 237 8.97 -18.80 -2.95
N GLN A 238 7.73 -18.51 -3.35
CA GLN A 238 7.20 -17.14 -3.48
C GLN A 238 7.34 -16.31 -2.20
N LYS A 239 7.22 -16.94 -1.01
CA LYS A 239 7.43 -16.27 0.27
C LYS A 239 8.88 -15.78 0.41
N TYR A 240 9.84 -16.60 0.02
CA TYR A 240 11.26 -16.26 0.05
C TYR A 240 11.63 -15.23 -1.04
N ARG A 241 11.02 -15.31 -2.23
CA ARG A 241 11.13 -14.29 -3.28
C ARG A 241 10.69 -12.91 -2.78
N ASN A 242 9.53 -12.84 -2.13
CA ASN A 242 9.03 -11.59 -1.54
C ASN A 242 9.94 -11.08 -0.43
N HIS A 243 10.51 -11.96 0.38
CA HIS A 243 11.49 -11.60 1.42
C HIS A 243 12.77 -11.01 0.82
N LEU A 244 13.37 -11.66 -0.19
CA LEU A 244 14.56 -11.15 -0.89
C LEU A 244 14.30 -9.80 -1.56
N GLN A 245 13.14 -9.63 -2.20
CA GLN A 245 12.77 -8.35 -2.82
C GLN A 245 12.65 -7.22 -1.79
N LYS A 246 12.04 -7.50 -0.62
CA LYS A 246 11.98 -6.53 0.49
C LYS A 246 13.38 -6.19 1.00
N LYS A 247 14.24 -7.20 1.23
CA LYS A 247 15.62 -7.02 1.70
C LYS A 247 16.46 -6.19 0.72
N ALA A 248 16.34 -6.47 -0.58
CA ALA A 248 17.01 -5.70 -1.63
C ALA A 248 16.51 -4.24 -1.67
N ALA A 249 15.19 -4.02 -1.59
CA ALA A 249 14.60 -2.68 -1.54
C ALA A 249 15.05 -1.89 -0.30
N GLU A 250 15.13 -2.55 0.86
CA GLU A 250 15.66 -1.96 2.08
C GLU A 250 17.14 -1.60 1.94
N TRP A 251 17.96 -2.47 1.36
CA TRP A 251 19.37 -2.21 1.11
C TRP A 251 19.54 -0.98 0.21
N CYS A 252 18.77 -0.90 -0.89
CA CYS A 252 18.76 0.27 -1.78
C CYS A 252 18.35 1.55 -1.03
N ARG A 253 17.32 1.49 -0.18
CA ARG A 253 16.86 2.63 0.63
C ARG A 253 17.93 3.10 1.63
N ARG A 254 18.61 2.19 2.33
CA ARG A 254 19.68 2.50 3.29
C ARG A 254 20.87 3.18 2.60
N HIS A 255 21.25 2.70 1.42
CA HIS A 255 22.38 3.24 0.64
C HIS A 255 21.98 4.42 -0.27
N LYS A 256 20.72 4.87 -0.21
CA LYS A 256 20.16 5.95 -1.07
C LYS A 256 20.35 5.67 -2.57
N VAL A 257 20.31 4.41 -2.97
CA VAL A 257 20.35 3.95 -4.36
C VAL A 257 18.92 3.84 -4.88
N LYS A 258 18.64 4.51 -6.01
CA LYS A 258 17.35 4.37 -6.71
C LYS A 258 17.48 3.26 -7.75
N GLY A 259 17.07 2.05 -7.40
CA GLY A 259 17.12 0.91 -8.30
C GLY A 259 16.04 -0.12 -7.99
N PHE A 260 15.67 -0.89 -9.00
CA PHE A 260 14.74 -2.00 -8.91
C PHE A 260 15.51 -3.31 -8.78
N TYR A 261 14.86 -4.33 -8.22
CA TYR A 261 15.44 -5.67 -8.06
C TYR A 261 14.57 -6.68 -8.80
N SER A 262 15.21 -7.53 -9.61
CA SER A 262 14.54 -8.58 -10.37
C SER A 262 15.28 -9.90 -10.17
N LEU A 263 14.54 -10.92 -9.72
CA LEU A 263 15.04 -12.27 -9.46
C LEU A 263 14.50 -13.22 -10.52
N ILE A 264 15.38 -14.07 -11.05
CA ILE A 264 15.03 -15.26 -11.82
C ILE A 264 15.65 -16.47 -11.13
N ASP A 265 14.83 -17.46 -10.88
CA ASP A 265 15.17 -18.71 -10.19
C ASP A 265 14.95 -19.91 -11.12
N ASP A 266 15.52 -21.06 -10.74
CA ASP A 266 15.40 -22.34 -11.47
C ASP A 266 15.97 -22.36 -12.90
N ASN A 267 17.02 -21.57 -13.13
CA ASN A 267 17.70 -21.52 -14.43
C ASN A 267 19.22 -21.39 -14.28
N ASP A 268 19.94 -21.90 -15.28
CA ASP A 268 21.36 -21.60 -15.48
C ASP A 268 21.62 -20.11 -15.68
N PHE A 269 22.86 -19.69 -15.46
CA PHE A 269 23.23 -18.28 -15.56
C PHE A 269 22.93 -17.72 -16.94
N GLU A 270 23.22 -18.46 -18.01
CA GLU A 270 22.95 -18.05 -19.39
C GLU A 270 21.45 -17.86 -19.66
N THR A 271 20.64 -18.89 -19.39
CA THR A 271 19.19 -18.87 -19.65
C THR A 271 18.50 -17.83 -18.79
N GLY A 272 18.87 -17.72 -17.51
CA GLY A 272 18.35 -16.70 -16.61
C GLY A 272 18.76 -15.28 -17.02
N ALA A 273 20.02 -15.07 -17.45
CA ALA A 273 20.47 -13.79 -17.97
C ALA A 273 19.74 -13.39 -19.26
N ARG A 274 19.49 -14.35 -20.16
CA ARG A 274 18.67 -14.13 -21.37
C ARG A 274 17.24 -13.72 -21.02
N ALA A 275 16.61 -14.45 -20.11
CA ALA A 275 15.25 -14.17 -19.67
C ALA A 275 15.13 -12.76 -19.03
N ILE A 276 16.07 -12.38 -18.15
CA ILE A 276 16.03 -11.06 -17.51
C ILE A 276 16.31 -9.93 -18.51
N MET A 277 17.21 -10.13 -19.48
CA MET A 277 17.45 -9.12 -20.52
C MET A 277 16.20 -8.85 -21.37
N GLN A 278 15.41 -9.89 -21.66
CA GLN A 278 14.21 -9.78 -22.49
C GLN A 278 12.98 -9.29 -21.72
N ALA A 279 12.83 -9.73 -20.47
CA ALA A 279 11.62 -9.47 -19.67
C ALA A 279 11.75 -8.27 -18.72
N SER A 280 12.94 -7.68 -18.58
CA SER A 280 13.12 -6.54 -17.66
C SER A 280 12.60 -5.24 -18.27
N GLY A 281 11.66 -4.60 -17.55
CA GLY A 281 11.14 -3.28 -17.90
C GLY A 281 9.69 -3.29 -18.39
N ILE A 282 9.16 -2.10 -18.69
CA ILE A 282 7.81 -1.89 -19.21
C ILE A 282 7.84 -0.79 -20.28
N GLY A 283 7.43 -1.11 -21.51
CA GLY A 283 7.46 -0.17 -22.63
C GLY A 283 8.88 0.34 -22.90
N LYS A 284 9.06 1.66 -23.00
CA LYS A 284 10.38 2.31 -23.15
C LYS A 284 11.21 2.41 -21.86
N LEU A 285 10.64 2.08 -20.70
CA LEU A 285 11.40 1.90 -19.46
C LEU A 285 11.96 0.47 -19.39
N ARG A 286 12.96 0.20 -20.23
CA ARG A 286 13.65 -1.09 -20.30
C ARG A 286 15.17 -0.89 -20.38
N PRO A 287 15.98 -1.79 -19.82
CA PRO A 287 17.42 -1.67 -19.91
C PRO A 287 17.92 -1.63 -21.36
N ASN A 288 18.90 -0.79 -21.63
CA ASN A 288 19.63 -0.71 -22.90
C ASN A 288 21.14 -0.95 -22.74
N VAL A 289 21.63 -1.04 -21.50
CA VAL A 289 23.02 -1.35 -21.15
C VAL A 289 23.02 -2.56 -20.21
N LEU A 290 23.79 -3.59 -20.54
CA LEU A 290 24.12 -4.70 -19.65
C LEU A 290 25.45 -4.41 -18.95
N LEU A 291 25.46 -4.38 -17.62
CA LEU A 291 26.66 -4.27 -16.81
C LEU A 291 26.96 -5.58 -16.08
N MET A 292 28.15 -6.13 -16.34
CA MET A 292 28.65 -7.37 -15.73
C MET A 292 29.95 -7.12 -14.97
N GLY A 293 30.19 -7.94 -13.95
CA GLY A 293 31.51 -8.05 -13.34
C GLY A 293 32.42 -8.94 -14.18
N TYR A 294 33.70 -8.60 -14.26
CA TYR A 294 34.73 -9.46 -14.84
C TYR A 294 34.92 -10.72 -13.99
N LYS A 295 34.79 -11.90 -14.61
CA LYS A 295 35.04 -13.20 -13.95
C LYS A 295 36.55 -13.37 -13.75
N SER A 296 37.02 -13.20 -12.52
CA SER A 296 38.46 -13.22 -12.18
C SER A 296 38.98 -14.64 -11.98
N ASP A 297 38.08 -15.57 -11.67
CA ASP A 297 38.26 -17.00 -11.43
C ASP A 297 38.16 -17.85 -12.71
N TRP A 298 38.31 -17.24 -13.89
CA TRP A 298 38.13 -17.93 -15.18
C TRP A 298 39.06 -19.14 -15.40
N ASP A 299 40.23 -19.15 -14.76
CA ASP A 299 41.20 -20.25 -14.81
C ASP A 299 40.85 -21.41 -13.86
N LYS A 300 40.04 -21.14 -12.82
CA LYS A 300 39.68 -22.13 -11.78
C LYS A 300 38.26 -22.67 -11.92
N CYS A 301 37.42 -22.00 -12.70
CA CYS A 301 36.02 -22.38 -12.85
C CYS A 301 35.84 -23.54 -13.85
N GLU A 302 34.69 -24.21 -13.78
CA GLU A 302 34.30 -25.16 -14.82
C GLU A 302 34.18 -24.47 -16.19
N ALA A 303 34.57 -25.18 -17.25
CA ALA A 303 34.51 -24.65 -18.62
C ALA A 303 33.09 -24.23 -19.03
N SER A 304 32.07 -24.93 -18.52
CA SER A 304 30.66 -24.63 -18.74
C SER A 304 30.26 -23.24 -18.25
N GLU A 305 30.75 -22.79 -17.08
CA GLU A 305 30.44 -21.46 -16.56
C GLU A 305 31.11 -20.35 -17.37
N LEU A 306 32.30 -20.62 -17.90
CA LEU A 306 33.01 -19.68 -18.75
C LEU A 306 32.29 -19.52 -20.09
N GLU A 307 31.86 -20.63 -20.70
CA GLU A 307 31.03 -20.62 -21.91
C GLU A 307 29.73 -19.84 -21.69
N GLN A 308 29.02 -20.09 -20.58
CA GLN A 308 27.82 -19.34 -20.22
C GLN A 308 28.09 -17.83 -20.09
N TYR A 309 29.22 -17.42 -19.50
CA TYR A 309 29.59 -16.01 -19.39
C TYR A 309 29.75 -15.34 -20.76
N PHE A 310 30.45 -16.00 -21.69
CA PHE A 310 30.62 -15.51 -23.06
C PHE A 310 29.30 -15.48 -23.83
N ASN A 311 28.48 -16.53 -23.69
CA ASN A 311 27.17 -16.61 -24.35
C ASN A 311 26.24 -15.47 -23.92
N VAL A 312 26.31 -15.04 -22.65
CA VAL A 312 25.54 -13.88 -22.16
C VAL A 312 26.01 -12.58 -22.84
N VAL A 313 27.32 -12.39 -23.00
CA VAL A 313 27.86 -11.21 -23.69
C VAL A 313 27.44 -11.19 -25.16
N HIS A 314 27.58 -12.32 -25.86
CA HIS A 314 27.11 -12.43 -27.25
C HIS A 314 25.61 -12.16 -27.35
N LYS A 315 24.81 -12.75 -26.45
CA LYS A 315 23.37 -12.55 -26.48
C LYS A 315 22.95 -11.11 -26.23
N ALA A 316 23.68 -10.38 -25.38
CA ALA A 316 23.43 -8.97 -25.14
C ALA A 316 23.67 -8.12 -26.41
N LEU A 317 24.75 -8.41 -27.14
CA LEU A 317 25.04 -7.75 -28.41
C LEU A 317 23.99 -8.10 -29.49
N ASP A 318 23.53 -9.35 -29.56
CA ASP A 318 22.45 -9.77 -30.47
C ASP A 318 21.13 -9.02 -30.20
N MET A 319 20.91 -8.64 -28.93
CA MET A 319 19.75 -7.85 -28.51
C MET A 319 19.95 -6.35 -28.69
N TYR A 320 21.04 -5.92 -29.35
CA TYR A 320 21.44 -4.52 -29.52
C TYR A 320 21.58 -3.76 -28.19
N LEU A 321 21.96 -4.46 -27.12
CA LEU A 321 22.31 -3.84 -25.84
C LEU A 321 23.78 -3.45 -25.85
N SER A 322 24.10 -2.33 -25.19
CA SER A 322 25.49 -1.98 -24.91
C SER A 322 26.02 -2.86 -23.78
N VAL A 323 27.21 -3.44 -23.93
CA VAL A 323 27.83 -4.27 -22.89
C VAL A 323 28.93 -3.49 -22.18
N ALA A 324 28.89 -3.51 -20.85
CA ALA A 324 29.93 -2.97 -19.99
C ALA A 324 30.43 -4.07 -19.04
N ILE A 325 31.75 -4.24 -18.96
CA ILE A 325 32.39 -5.19 -18.06
C ILE A 325 33.29 -4.40 -17.10
N LEU A 326 32.97 -4.44 -15.80
CA LEU A 326 33.80 -3.81 -14.78
C LEU A 326 34.81 -4.84 -14.25
N ARG A 327 36.09 -4.47 -14.20
CA ARG A 327 37.15 -5.28 -13.56
C ARG A 327 37.74 -4.50 -12.39
N VAL A 328 37.83 -5.17 -11.23
CA VAL A 328 38.49 -4.65 -10.03
C VAL A 328 39.54 -5.66 -9.59
N SER A 329 40.69 -5.19 -9.12
CA SER A 329 41.85 -6.04 -8.79
C SER A 329 41.56 -7.13 -7.76
N LYS A 330 40.68 -6.87 -6.79
CA LYS A 330 40.32 -7.81 -5.71
C LYS A 330 39.02 -8.58 -5.94
N GLY A 331 38.42 -8.49 -7.13
CA GLY A 331 37.11 -9.08 -7.42
C GLY A 331 35.93 -8.29 -6.84
N PHE A 332 34.72 -8.86 -6.93
CA PHE A 332 33.46 -8.20 -6.57
C PHE A 332 32.69 -8.86 -5.44
N ASP A 333 33.02 -10.10 -5.07
CA ASP A 333 32.22 -10.91 -4.18
C ASP A 333 32.56 -10.63 -2.70
N TYR A 334 31.63 -9.99 -1.99
CA TYR A 334 31.71 -9.74 -0.55
C TYR A 334 30.85 -10.73 0.26
N SER A 335 30.34 -11.80 -0.37
CA SER A 335 29.50 -12.78 0.30
C SER A 335 30.21 -13.49 1.47
N GLN A 336 31.54 -13.59 1.45
CA GLN A 336 32.32 -14.18 2.55
C GLN A 336 32.36 -13.27 3.79
N VAL A 337 32.50 -11.95 3.60
CA VAL A 337 32.50 -10.95 4.69
C VAL A 337 31.09 -10.77 5.25
N LEU A 338 30.09 -10.79 4.37
CA LEU A 338 28.68 -10.77 4.76
C LEU A 338 28.19 -12.12 5.26
N GLY A 339 28.95 -13.19 5.05
CA GLY A 339 28.58 -14.57 5.36
C GLY A 339 28.36 -14.77 6.85
N GLU A 340 29.15 -14.13 7.72
CA GLU A 340 28.93 -14.21 9.18
C GLU A 340 27.61 -13.56 9.62
N ASP A 341 27.19 -12.47 8.96
CA ASP A 341 25.89 -11.83 9.21
C ASP A 341 24.74 -12.58 8.50
N MET A 342 24.93 -13.04 7.26
CA MET A 342 23.91 -13.78 6.52
C MET A 342 23.65 -15.16 7.10
N VAL A 343 24.66 -15.89 7.59
CA VAL A 343 24.52 -17.21 8.21
C VAL A 343 23.82 -17.09 9.58
N LYS A 344 24.15 -16.08 10.39
CA LYS A 344 23.39 -15.78 11.62
C LYS A 344 21.92 -15.46 11.31
N PHE A 345 21.64 -14.65 10.30
CA PHE A 345 20.26 -14.34 9.88
C PHE A 345 19.51 -15.52 9.20
N ILE A 346 20.20 -16.42 8.50
CA ILE A 346 19.62 -17.65 7.91
C ILE A 346 19.32 -18.68 9.02
N SER A 347 20.09 -18.70 10.11
CA SER A 347 19.80 -19.58 11.26
C SER A 347 18.57 -19.12 12.07
N GLU A 348 18.23 -17.83 12.02
CA GLU A 348 17.11 -17.27 12.79
C GLU A 348 15.74 -17.46 12.12
N TYR A 349 15.72 -17.91 10.85
CA TYR A 349 14.51 -18.35 10.15
C TYR A 349 14.73 -19.74 9.55
N PRO A 350 14.19 -20.82 10.16
CA PRO A 350 14.38 -22.16 9.65
C PRO A 350 13.84 -22.27 8.22
N ARG A 351 14.69 -22.73 7.29
CA ARG A 351 14.24 -23.17 5.94
C ARG A 351 13.11 -24.20 6.00
N SER A 352 12.93 -24.88 7.13
CA SER A 352 11.87 -25.85 7.40
C SER A 352 10.48 -25.25 7.64
N THR A 353 10.32 -23.94 7.85
CA THR A 353 8.99 -23.31 8.07
C THR A 353 8.34 -22.76 6.80
N LEU A 354 9.03 -22.83 5.66
CA LEU A 354 8.50 -22.40 4.37
C LEU A 354 7.96 -23.61 3.61
N VAL A 355 6.83 -24.13 4.09
CA VAL A 355 6.01 -25.11 3.36
C VAL A 355 5.82 -24.61 1.92
N ALA A 356 6.09 -25.50 0.95
CA ALA A 356 5.78 -25.28 -0.46
C ALA A 356 4.31 -24.82 -0.61
N ASN A 357 3.99 -24.01 -1.61
CA ASN A 357 2.60 -23.63 -1.85
C ASN A 357 1.73 -24.90 -1.93
N ASP A 358 0.60 -24.92 -1.22
CA ASP A 358 -0.31 -26.07 -1.12
C ASP A 358 -0.71 -26.64 -2.50
N SER A 359 -0.77 -25.76 -3.51
CA SER A 359 -1.04 -26.09 -4.91
C SER A 359 -0.07 -27.13 -5.50
N THR A 360 1.18 -27.15 -5.03
CA THR A 360 2.22 -28.08 -5.51
C THR A 360 2.11 -29.44 -4.80
N ASN A 361 1.65 -29.45 -3.55
CA ASN A 361 1.46 -30.69 -2.80
C ASN A 361 0.24 -31.47 -3.31
N ASP A 362 -0.81 -30.79 -3.75
CA ASP A 362 -2.00 -31.43 -4.35
C ASP A 362 -1.66 -32.18 -5.64
N LEU A 363 -0.73 -31.65 -6.45
CA LEU A 363 -0.26 -32.31 -7.67
C LEU A 363 0.63 -33.52 -7.37
N ILE A 364 1.44 -33.46 -6.32
CA ILE A 364 2.34 -34.56 -5.92
C ILE A 364 1.55 -35.70 -5.26
N GLY A 365 0.45 -35.38 -4.56
CA GLY A 365 -0.45 -36.38 -3.97
C GLY A 365 -1.17 -37.25 -5.00
N HIS A 366 -1.45 -36.71 -6.20
CA HIS A 366 -2.20 -37.42 -7.23
C HIS A 366 -1.40 -38.46 -8.03
N ASN A 367 -0.06 -38.43 -7.98
CA ASN A 367 0.78 -39.39 -8.72
C ASN A 367 0.98 -40.74 -8.01
N LYS A 368 0.41 -40.95 -6.82
CA LYS A 368 0.51 -42.23 -6.08
C LYS A 368 -0.72 -43.14 -6.18
N VAL A 369 -1.79 -42.73 -6.86
CA VAL A 369 -3.00 -43.57 -7.05
C VAL A 369 -3.47 -43.46 -8.50
N SER A 370 -2.76 -44.12 -9.42
CA SER A 370 -3.27 -44.37 -10.77
C SER A 370 -3.93 -45.76 -10.81
N SER A 371 -5.18 -45.85 -10.36
CA SER A 371 -6.09 -46.91 -10.80
C SER A 371 -7.56 -46.44 -10.74
N LEU A 372 -8.13 -46.32 -11.94
CA LEU A 372 -9.55 -46.38 -12.30
C LEU A 372 -10.48 -45.19 -12.00
N HIS A 373 -11.24 -44.87 -13.05
CA HIS A 373 -12.41 -44.01 -13.19
C HIS A 373 -12.18 -42.50 -13.30
N GLY A 374 -12.21 -42.03 -14.56
CA GLY A 374 -12.44 -40.65 -14.89
C GLY A 374 -13.90 -40.26 -14.61
N SER A 375 -14.07 -39.12 -13.94
CA SER A 375 -15.25 -38.28 -14.10
C SER A 375 -14.77 -36.83 -14.15
N CYS A 376 -14.95 -36.21 -15.32
CA CYS A 376 -14.68 -34.80 -15.55
C CYS A 376 -15.79 -33.97 -14.90
N ASP A 377 -15.63 -33.60 -13.63
CA ASP A 377 -16.52 -32.60 -13.01
C ASP A 377 -15.78 -31.82 -11.91
N SER A 378 -15.14 -30.71 -12.29
CA SER A 378 -14.77 -29.63 -11.36
C SER A 378 -14.47 -28.33 -12.11
N LEU A 379 -15.46 -27.85 -12.85
CA LEU A 379 -15.59 -26.45 -13.25
C LEU A 379 -16.92 -25.89 -12.73
N SER A 380 -17.25 -26.13 -11.46
CA SER A 380 -18.34 -25.41 -10.78
C SER A 380 -17.77 -24.16 -10.11
N ARG A 381 -17.94 -23.04 -10.83
CA ARG A 381 -17.82 -21.69 -10.27
C ARG A 381 -18.76 -21.56 -9.06
N ASN A 382 -18.20 -21.13 -7.92
CA ASN A 382 -18.96 -20.59 -6.80
C ASN A 382 -19.82 -19.40 -7.28
N VAL A 383 -21.07 -19.68 -7.64
CA VAL A 383 -22.15 -18.69 -7.68
C VAL A 383 -22.80 -18.74 -6.31
N SER A 384 -22.48 -17.76 -5.47
CA SER A 384 -23.14 -17.54 -4.19
C SER A 384 -24.61 -17.17 -4.45
N GLN A 385 -25.50 -18.00 -3.90
CA GLN A 385 -26.94 -17.82 -3.89
C GLN A 385 -27.32 -16.52 -3.16
N GLY A 386 -28.00 -15.62 -3.87
CA GLY A 386 -28.86 -14.61 -3.27
C GLY A 386 -30.30 -15.10 -3.34
N GLN A 387 -30.83 -15.61 -2.22
CA GLN A 387 -32.27 -15.78 -2.01
C GLN A 387 -32.90 -14.41 -1.80
N PHE A 388 -33.73 -13.95 -2.75
CA PHE A 388 -34.84 -13.03 -2.46
C PHE A 388 -36.10 -13.67 -3.02
N GLY A 389 -36.94 -14.16 -2.11
CA GLY A 389 -38.26 -14.67 -2.40
C GLY A 389 -39.20 -13.53 -2.77
N VAL A 390 -39.95 -13.76 -3.83
CA VAL A 390 -41.12 -12.99 -4.24
C VAL A 390 -42.29 -13.41 -3.33
N ARG A 391 -42.81 -12.45 -2.56
CA ARG A 391 -44.25 -12.25 -2.33
C ARG A 391 -44.49 -10.87 -1.74
#